data_AF-A0A1C0Z185-F1
#
_entry.id   AF-A0A1C0Z185-F1
#
_cell.length_a   1.000
_cell.length_b   1.000
_cell.length_c   1.000
_cell.angle_alpha   90.00
_cell.angle_beta   90.00
_cell.angle_gamma   90.00
#
_symmetry.space_group_name_H-M   'P 1'
#
loop_
_entity.id
_entity.type
_entity.pdbx_description
1 polymer ?
#
loop_
_entity_poly.entity_id
_entity_poly.type
_entity_poly.pdbx_seq_one_letter_code
_entity_poly.pdbx_strand_id
1 'polypeptide(L)'
;MDQDINLFLRETLVGETVDALHFWWPALMLSTDHSTYDDITIRLEGTYILTDANGERIVRRDDFGRLEHLCALAREKIASACIVGDNDLSLQFESGITLYLFGDNGSFEGWHVEAKSDEQFRLLVAGIGKELTFFNE
;
A
#
# COMPACT_ATOMS: atom_id res chain seq x y z
N MET A 1 7.03 -4.95 18.02
CA MET A 1 6.02 -5.26 16.99
C MET A 1 5.66 -4.00 16.22
N ASP A 2 4.94 -3.03 16.79
CA ASP A 2 4.55 -1.82 16.04
C ASP A 2 5.74 -0.95 15.59
N GLN A 3 6.81 -0.89 16.39
CA GLN A 3 8.04 -0.19 16.01
C GLN A 3 8.77 -0.89 14.87
N ASP A 4 8.80 -2.22 14.85
CA ASP A 4 9.49 -3.01 13.84
C ASP A 4 8.74 -2.95 12.49
N ILE A 5 7.41 -2.95 12.53
CA ILE A 5 6.55 -2.79 11.35
C ILE A 5 6.70 -1.41 10.72
N ASN A 6 6.65 -0.34 11.53
CA ASN A 6 6.82 1.01 10.99
C ASN A 6 8.24 1.25 10.48
N LEU A 7 9.25 0.60 11.07
CA LEU A 7 10.62 0.64 10.54
C LEU A 7 10.69 -0.08 9.19
N PHE A 8 10.12 -1.29 9.08
CA PHE A 8 10.03 -2.04 7.81
C PHE A 8 9.35 -1.22 6.72
N LEU A 9 8.17 -0.65 6.98
CA LEU A 9 7.45 0.18 6.01
C LEU A 9 8.27 1.37 5.54
N ARG A 10 9.03 2.01 6.45
CA ARG A 10 9.89 3.13 6.10
C ARG A 10 11.08 2.70 5.24
N GLU A 11 11.77 1.63 5.61
CA GLU A 11 12.94 1.13 4.88
C GLU A 11 12.57 0.56 3.51
N THR A 12 11.38 -0.03 3.39
CA THR A 12 10.92 -0.67 2.15
C THR A 12 10.23 0.31 1.21
N LEU A 13 9.35 1.19 1.70
CA LEU A 13 8.48 1.98 0.82
C LEU A 13 8.93 3.43 0.65
N VAL A 14 9.58 4.05 1.63
CA VAL A 14 9.85 5.48 1.56
C VAL A 14 11.00 5.75 0.61
N GLY A 15 10.76 6.62 -0.38
CA GLY A 15 11.71 6.91 -1.45
C GLY A 15 11.43 6.13 -2.73
N GLU A 16 10.62 5.07 -2.67
CA GLU A 16 10.20 4.30 -3.84
C GLU A 16 9.32 5.11 -4.77
N THR A 17 9.44 4.85 -6.07
CA THR A 17 8.56 5.40 -7.10
C THR A 17 7.66 4.31 -7.64
N VAL A 18 6.35 4.55 -7.70
CA VAL A 18 5.40 3.62 -8.30
C VAL A 18 5.66 3.53 -9.81
N ASP A 19 6.06 2.36 -10.29
CA ASP A 19 6.41 2.14 -11.69
C ASP A 19 5.28 1.47 -12.47
N ALA A 20 4.60 0.51 -11.84
CA ALA A 20 3.49 -0.19 -12.45
C ALA A 20 2.26 -0.30 -11.56
N LEU A 21 1.11 -0.31 -12.23
CA LEU A 21 -0.21 -0.49 -11.65
C LEU A 21 -0.85 -1.68 -12.36
N HIS A 22 -1.07 -2.77 -11.63
CA HIS A 22 -1.78 -3.94 -12.13
C HIS A 22 -3.15 -4.03 -11.48
N PHE A 23 -4.18 -4.14 -12.31
CA PHE A 23 -5.54 -4.25 -11.85
C PHE A 23 -6.13 -5.60 -12.28
N TRP A 24 -6.42 -6.46 -11.31
CA TRP A 24 -7.20 -7.68 -11.49
C TRP A 24 -8.36 -7.66 -10.52
N TRP A 25 -9.59 -7.42 -10.96
CA TRP A 25 -10.72 -7.38 -10.00
C TRP A 25 -10.77 -8.67 -9.15
N PRO A 26 -10.80 -8.58 -7.79
CA PRO A 26 -11.02 -7.39 -6.96
C PRO A 26 -9.77 -6.67 -6.42
N ALA A 27 -8.56 -7.08 -6.78
CA ALA A 27 -7.32 -6.49 -6.28
C ALA A 27 -6.71 -5.43 -7.21
N LEU A 28 -5.97 -4.52 -6.57
CA LEU A 28 -4.99 -3.66 -7.21
C LEU A 28 -3.61 -4.02 -6.66
N MET A 29 -2.61 -3.92 -7.52
CA MET A 29 -1.21 -4.10 -7.18
C MET A 29 -0.42 -2.89 -7.67
N LEU A 30 0.36 -2.29 -6.76
CA LEU A 30 1.38 -1.28 -7.06
C LEU A 30 2.74 -1.96 -7.01
N SER A 31 3.59 -1.74 -8.01
CA SER A 31 5.00 -2.10 -7.94
C SER A 31 5.89 -0.87 -8.05
N THR A 32 7.09 -0.93 -7.49
CA THR A 32 8.03 0.21 -7.48
C THR A 32 9.34 -0.12 -8.18
N ASP A 33 10.00 0.89 -8.76
CA ASP A 33 11.23 0.73 -9.56
C ASP A 33 12.50 1.29 -8.90
N HIS A 34 12.53 1.51 -7.58
CA HIS A 34 13.60 2.32 -7.00
C HIS A 34 14.09 1.99 -5.56
N SER A 35 14.65 0.80 -5.27
CA SER A 35 15.68 0.65 -4.21
C SER A 35 16.37 -0.74 -4.16
N THR A 36 17.07 -0.96 -3.04
CA THR A 36 17.66 -2.16 -2.43
C THR A 36 16.94 -3.49 -2.68
N TYR A 37 15.63 -3.46 -2.93
CA TYR A 37 14.82 -4.64 -3.22
C TYR A 37 14.65 -4.81 -4.74
N ASP A 38 14.75 -6.04 -5.23
CA ASP A 38 14.55 -6.38 -6.65
C ASP A 38 13.10 -6.16 -7.08
N ASP A 39 12.16 -6.38 -6.15
CA ASP A 39 10.73 -6.18 -6.38
C ASP A 39 10.05 -5.81 -5.06
N ILE A 40 9.24 -4.74 -5.12
CA ILE A 40 8.35 -4.35 -4.03
C ILE A 40 6.95 -4.27 -4.61
N THR A 41 6.04 -4.96 -3.95
CA THR A 41 4.65 -5.07 -4.36
C THR A 41 3.73 -4.70 -3.20
N ILE A 42 2.83 -3.74 -3.42
CA ILE A 42 1.73 -3.42 -2.51
C ILE A 42 0.44 -3.92 -3.14
N ARG A 43 -0.16 -4.95 -2.55
CA ARG A 43 -1.47 -5.44 -2.98
C ARG A 43 -2.54 -4.95 -2.02
N LEU A 44 -3.66 -4.51 -2.58
CA LEU A 44 -4.84 -4.13 -1.82
C LEU A 44 -6.09 -4.78 -2.43
N GLU A 45 -6.94 -5.28 -1.53
CA GLU A 45 -8.21 -5.92 -1.82
C GLU A 45 -9.29 -5.27 -0.96
N GLY A 46 -10.33 -4.72 -1.60
CA GLY A 46 -11.45 -4.09 -0.88
C GLY A 46 -11.45 -2.57 -0.96
N THR A 47 -11.83 -1.92 0.15
CA THR A 47 -12.00 -0.47 0.23
C THR A 47 -10.69 0.24 0.58
N TYR A 48 -10.47 1.41 -0.02
CA TYR A 48 -9.39 2.34 0.32
C TYR A 48 -9.93 3.78 0.23
N ILE A 49 -9.13 4.76 0.63
CA ILE A 49 -9.40 6.18 0.37
C ILE A 49 -8.18 6.75 -0.33
N LEU A 50 -8.41 7.52 -1.40
CA LEU A 50 -7.36 8.26 -2.08
C LEU A 50 -7.70 9.73 -2.01
N THR A 51 -6.97 10.47 -1.19
CA THR A 51 -7.17 11.92 -1.01
C THR A 51 -6.13 12.66 -1.83
N ASP A 52 -6.53 13.69 -2.56
CA ASP A 52 -5.59 14.59 -3.22
C ASP A 52 -5.01 15.61 -2.23
N ALA A 53 -4.05 16.43 -2.69
CA ALA A 53 -3.46 17.49 -1.85
C ALA A 53 -4.49 18.54 -1.37
N ASN A 54 -5.68 18.59 -1.98
CA ASN A 54 -6.75 19.53 -1.62
C ASN A 54 -7.81 18.91 -0.70
N GLY A 55 -7.70 17.63 -0.33
CA GLY A 55 -8.53 16.98 0.68
C GLY A 55 -9.81 16.30 0.17
N GLU A 56 -10.06 16.25 -1.14
CA GLU A 56 -11.42 16.00 -1.65
C GLU A 56 -11.56 14.82 -2.62
N ARG A 57 -11.08 13.62 -2.24
CA ARG A 57 -11.52 12.41 -2.97
C ARG A 57 -11.59 11.18 -2.07
N ILE A 58 -12.68 10.41 -2.23
CA ILE A 58 -12.90 9.13 -1.58
C ILE A 58 -13.24 8.13 -2.68
N VAL A 59 -12.35 7.17 -2.91
CA VAL A 59 -12.48 6.17 -3.97
C VAL A 59 -12.88 4.85 -3.34
N ARG A 60 -14.15 4.44 -3.48
CA ARG A 60 -14.64 3.19 -2.89
C ARG A 60 -14.46 2.02 -3.84
N ARG A 61 -14.52 0.80 -3.31
CA ARG A 61 -14.41 -0.45 -4.10
C ARG A 61 -15.33 -0.48 -5.34
N ASP A 62 -16.55 0.02 -5.18
CA ASP A 62 -17.60 0.03 -6.21
C ASP A 62 -17.58 1.28 -7.10
N ASP A 63 -16.55 2.13 -6.97
CA ASP A 63 -16.38 3.30 -7.83
C ASP A 63 -15.91 2.87 -9.22
N PHE A 64 -16.73 3.15 -10.23
CA PHE A 64 -16.42 2.89 -11.64
C PHE A 64 -15.25 3.74 -12.16
N GLY A 65 -14.97 4.89 -11.54
CA GLY A 65 -13.86 5.79 -11.89
C GLY A 65 -12.56 5.48 -11.17
N ARG A 66 -12.51 4.45 -10.31
CA ARG A 66 -11.36 4.17 -9.46
C ARG A 66 -10.03 3.99 -10.19
N LEU A 67 -10.05 3.38 -11.39
CA LEU A 67 -8.82 3.12 -12.14
C LEU A 67 -8.18 4.43 -12.57
N GLU A 68 -8.99 5.39 -13.03
CA GLU A 68 -8.54 6.73 -13.38
C GLU A 68 -7.92 7.44 -12.18
N HIS A 69 -8.52 7.30 -10.99
CA HIS A 69 -7.99 7.93 -9.78
C HIS A 69 -6.68 7.28 -9.33
N LEU A 70 -6.58 5.96 -9.42
CA LEU A 70 -5.36 5.22 -9.07
C LEU A 70 -4.23 5.46 -10.07
N CYS A 71 -4.53 5.72 -11.34
CA CYS A 71 -3.53 6.13 -12.32
C CYS A 71 -2.80 7.42 -11.92
N ALA A 72 -3.38 8.26 -11.05
CA ALA A 72 -2.69 9.42 -10.48
C ALA A 72 -1.52 9.04 -9.57
N LEU A 73 -1.43 7.77 -9.13
CA LEU A 73 -0.30 7.24 -8.37
C LEU A 73 0.85 6.79 -9.27
N ALA A 74 0.65 6.66 -10.58
CA ALA A 74 1.71 6.23 -11.47
C ALA A 74 2.83 7.28 -11.48
N ARG A 75 4.08 6.82 -11.30
CA ARG A 75 5.28 7.67 -11.19
C ARG A 75 5.30 8.57 -9.96
N GLU A 76 4.37 8.38 -9.01
CA GLU A 76 4.42 9.07 -7.74
C GLU A 76 5.43 8.42 -6.81
N LYS A 77 6.17 9.27 -6.11
CA LYS A 77 7.18 8.86 -5.15
C LYS A 77 6.60 8.86 -3.75
N ILE A 78 6.82 7.78 -3.02
CA ILE A 78 6.31 7.62 -1.65
C ILE A 78 7.18 8.45 -0.70
N ALA A 79 6.57 9.46 -0.08
CA ALA A 79 7.19 10.34 0.88
C ALA A 79 7.11 9.81 2.33
N SER A 80 6.03 9.10 2.68
CA SER A 80 5.91 8.43 3.96
C SER A 80 5.00 7.21 3.91
N ALA A 81 5.27 6.22 4.76
CA ALA A 81 4.46 5.03 4.97
C ALA A 81 4.37 4.71 6.46
N CYS A 82 3.16 4.50 6.98
CA CYS A 82 2.96 4.14 8.38
C CYS A 82 1.63 3.42 8.62
N ILE A 83 1.59 2.64 9.70
CA ILE A 83 0.34 2.11 10.21
C ILE A 83 -0.43 3.21 10.94
N VAL A 84 -1.70 3.35 10.61
CA VAL A 84 -2.67 4.22 11.27
C VAL A 84 -3.82 3.36 11.82
N GLY A 85 -4.33 3.68 13.01
CA GLY A 85 -5.34 2.83 13.66
C GLY A 85 -4.79 1.45 14.04
N ASP A 86 -5.64 0.43 13.97
CA ASP A 86 -5.29 -0.93 14.42
C ASP A 86 -4.47 -1.71 13.39
N ASN A 87 -4.80 -1.59 12.09
CA ASN A 87 -4.08 -2.25 10.99
C ASN A 87 -4.26 -1.54 9.63
N ASP A 88 -4.63 -0.26 9.63
CA ASP A 88 -4.77 0.50 8.39
C ASP A 88 -3.38 1.05 7.97
N LEU A 89 -3.11 1.11 6.67
CA LEU A 89 -1.85 1.63 6.14
C LEU A 89 -2.11 2.98 5.46
N SER A 90 -1.30 3.98 5.81
CA SER A 90 -1.28 5.28 5.15
C SER A 90 0.00 5.42 4.35
N LEU A 91 -0.14 5.72 3.06
CA LEU A 91 0.94 6.08 2.14
C LEU A 91 0.75 7.51 1.67
N GLN A 92 1.72 8.37 1.96
CA GLN A 92 1.73 9.74 1.47
C GLN A 92 2.76 9.87 0.35
N PHE A 93 2.36 10.50 -0.76
CA PHE A 93 3.21 10.73 -1.92
C PHE A 93 3.77 12.16 -1.93
N GLU A 94 4.86 12.40 -2.66
CA GLU A 94 5.51 13.71 -2.77
C GLU A 94 4.58 14.77 -3.42
N SER A 95 3.63 14.37 -4.26
CA SER A 95 2.59 15.26 -4.79
C SER A 95 1.58 15.76 -3.74
N GLY A 96 1.58 15.19 -2.54
CA GLY A 96 0.58 15.45 -1.50
C GLY A 96 -0.65 14.55 -1.58
N ILE A 97 -0.70 13.60 -2.52
CA ILE A 97 -1.70 12.54 -2.54
C ILE A 97 -1.50 11.63 -1.32
N THR A 98 -2.59 11.17 -0.72
CA THR A 98 -2.56 10.17 0.35
C THR A 98 -3.45 8.99 0.01
N LEU A 99 -2.88 7.79 0.01
CA LEU A 99 -3.59 6.52 -0.10
C LEU A 99 -3.74 5.89 1.29
N TYR A 100 -4.97 5.70 1.73
CA TYR A 100 -5.33 5.01 2.95
C TYR A 100 -5.92 3.64 2.62
N LEU A 101 -5.28 2.59 3.11
CA LEU A 101 -5.67 1.20 2.92
C LEU A 101 -6.25 0.67 4.22
N PHE A 102 -7.49 0.20 4.19
CA PHE A 102 -8.13 -0.35 5.38
C PHE A 102 -7.72 -1.81 5.57
N GLY A 103 -7.34 -2.17 6.79
CA GLY A 103 -6.91 -3.52 7.15
C GLY A 103 -8.06 -4.46 7.58
N ASP A 104 -9.25 -3.93 7.86
CA ASP A 104 -10.43 -4.72 8.26
C ASP A 104 -11.66 -4.35 7.44
N ASN A 105 -11.68 -4.83 6.19
CA ASN A 105 -12.77 -4.59 5.25
C ASN A 105 -13.73 -5.79 5.12
N GLY A 106 -13.54 -6.84 5.92
CA GLY A 106 -14.28 -8.10 5.84
C GLY A 106 -13.46 -9.26 5.26
N SER A 107 -14.12 -10.38 4.99
CA SER A 107 -13.44 -11.60 4.52
C SER A 107 -12.78 -11.39 3.15
N PHE A 108 -11.50 -11.72 3.05
CA PHE A 108 -10.69 -11.56 1.82
C PHE A 108 -10.55 -10.10 1.36
N GLU A 109 -10.62 -9.15 2.29
CA GLU A 109 -10.34 -7.74 2.04
C GLU A 109 -9.30 -7.24 3.04
N GLY A 110 -8.24 -6.63 2.53
CA GLY A 110 -7.07 -6.21 3.28
C GLY A 110 -5.95 -5.75 2.35
N TRP A 111 -4.77 -5.57 2.91
CA TRP A 111 -3.60 -5.18 2.13
C TRP A 111 -2.38 -5.98 2.56
N HIS A 112 -1.42 -6.10 1.66
CA HIS A 112 -0.10 -6.58 2.02
C HIS A 112 1.00 -5.82 1.27
N VAL A 113 2.15 -5.74 1.94
CA VAL A 113 3.38 -5.20 1.40
C VAL A 113 4.38 -6.35 1.33
N GLU A 114 4.84 -6.62 0.12
CA GLU A 114 5.81 -7.65 -0.21
C GLU A 114 7.09 -6.96 -0.70
N ALA A 115 8.23 -7.39 -0.16
CA ALA A 115 9.54 -6.92 -0.58
C ALA A 115 10.48 -8.12 -0.76
N LYS A 116 11.10 -8.21 -1.94
CA LYS A 116 12.00 -9.28 -2.35
C LYS A 116 13.37 -8.71 -2.69
N SER A 117 14.42 -9.32 -2.17
CA SER A 117 15.81 -8.98 -2.50
C SER A 117 16.64 -10.26 -2.46
N ASP A 118 17.23 -10.65 -3.58
CA ASP A 118 17.99 -11.90 -3.75
C ASP A 118 17.25 -13.14 -3.21
N GLU A 119 17.67 -13.66 -2.04
CA GLU A 119 17.11 -14.83 -1.34
C GLU A 119 16.22 -14.46 -0.15
N GLN A 120 16.04 -13.17 0.16
CA GLN A 120 15.26 -12.70 1.30
C GLN A 120 13.87 -12.25 0.90
N PHE A 121 12.89 -12.68 1.69
CA PHE A 121 11.48 -12.38 1.49
C PHE A 121 10.90 -11.75 2.75
N ARG A 122 10.31 -10.56 2.60
CA ARG A 122 9.56 -9.88 3.66
C ARG A 122 8.14 -9.62 3.22
N LEU A 123 7.19 -10.03 4.05
CA LEU A 123 5.77 -9.85 3.79
C LEU A 123 5.07 -9.35 5.05
N LEU A 124 4.40 -8.22 4.92
CA LEU A 124 3.50 -7.68 5.93
C LEU A 124 2.07 -7.79 5.42
N VAL A 125 1.20 -8.44 6.20
CA VAL A 125 -0.21 -8.64 5.83
C VAL A 125 -1.12 -8.04 6.90
N ALA A 126 -2.07 -7.21 6.46
CA ALA A 126 -3.25 -6.88 7.23
C ALA A 126 -4.38 -7.85 6.85
N GLY A 127 -4.68 -8.78 7.75
CA GLY A 127 -5.69 -9.81 7.57
C GLY A 127 -6.95 -9.55 8.39
N ILE A 128 -7.86 -10.52 8.36
CA ILE A 128 -9.11 -10.50 9.13
C ILE A 128 -8.81 -10.29 10.62
N GLY A 129 -9.51 -9.32 11.24
CA GLY A 129 -9.48 -9.13 12.68
C GLY A 129 -8.32 -8.28 13.17
N LYS A 130 -8.20 -7.04 12.69
CA LYS A 130 -7.35 -5.97 13.28
C LYS A 130 -5.92 -6.37 13.66
N GLU A 131 -5.36 -7.34 12.96
CA GLU A 131 -4.05 -7.92 13.24
C GLU A 131 -3.15 -7.73 12.03
N LEU A 132 -1.88 -7.42 12.32
CA LEU A 132 -0.80 -7.37 11.36
C LEU A 132 0.09 -8.59 11.55
N THR A 133 0.28 -9.36 10.49
CA THR A 133 1.19 -10.51 10.49
C THR A 133 2.42 -10.18 9.65
N PHE A 134 3.60 -10.32 10.25
CA PHE A 134 4.87 -10.11 9.59
C PHE A 134 5.58 -11.43 9.38
N PHE A 135 5.90 -11.74 8.13
CA PHE A 135 6.66 -12.90 7.70
C PHE A 135 8.03 -12.44 7.18
N ASN A 136 9.08 -13.12 7.61
CA ASN A 136 10.46 -12.83 7.23
C ASN A 136 11.16 -14.18 7.05
N GLU A 137 11.46 -14.54 5.80
CA GLU A 137 12.14 -15.77 5.40
C GLU A 137 13.43 -15.47 4.64
#